data_AF-A0A0A0YVL0-F1
#
_entry.id   AF-A0A0A0YVL0-F1
#
_cell.length_a   1.000
_cell.length_b   1.000
_cell.length_c   1.000
_cell.angle_alpha   90.00
_cell.angle_beta   90.00
_cell.angle_gamma   90.00
#
_symmetry.space_group_name_H-M   'P 1'
#
loop_
_entity.id
_entity.type
_entity.pdbx_description
1 polymer ?
#
loop_
_entity_poly.entity_id
_entity_poly.type
_entity_poly.pdbx_seq_one_letter_code
_entity_poly.pdbx_strand_id
1 'polypeptide(L)'
;GNLNYAIQHTSGEYILILDCDHIPTRAFLQISMGWMVEDKKIALMQTPHHFYSPDPFQRNLAVGYRTPPEGNLFYGVIQDGNDFWDATFFCGSCAILRRKAIEEINGFATETVTEDAHTALRMQRRGWSTAYMRIPLASGLATERLVTHIGQRMRW
;
A
#
# COMPACT_ATOMS: atom_id res chain seq x y z
N GLY A 1 6.36 8.91 11.32
CA GLY A 1 7.42 9.87 11.71
C GLY A 1 8.29 10.30 10.53
N ASN A 2 9.11 9.38 10.01
CA ASN A 2 10.07 9.65 8.91
C ASN A 2 9.43 10.30 7.67
N LEU A 3 8.25 9.83 7.27
CA LEU A 3 7.54 10.38 6.11
C LEU A 3 7.15 11.86 6.29
N ASN A 4 6.67 12.24 7.49
CA ASN A 4 6.33 13.63 7.79
C ASN A 4 7.56 14.55 7.75
N TYR A 5 8.71 14.06 8.22
CA TYR A 5 9.97 14.79 8.10
C TYR A 5 10.39 14.96 6.63
N ALA A 6 10.33 13.89 5.83
CA ALA A 6 10.70 13.95 4.40
C ALA A 6 9.80 14.89 3.59
N ILE A 7 8.50 14.97 3.91
CA ILE A 7 7.55 15.90 3.28
C ILE A 7 8.02 17.35 3.40
N GLN A 8 8.60 17.75 4.53
CA GLN A 8 9.10 19.11 4.76
C GLN A 8 10.31 19.48 3.89
N HIS A 9 10.98 18.48 3.30
CA HIS A 9 12.21 18.65 2.52
C HIS A 9 12.01 18.37 1.03
N THR A 10 10.76 18.17 0.59
CA THR A 10 10.42 17.80 -0.79
C THR A 10 9.22 18.61 -1.28
N SER A 11 9.09 18.80 -2.59
CA SER A 11 8.06 19.66 -3.19
C SER A 11 7.18 18.97 -4.25
N GLY A 12 7.38 17.67 -4.51
CA GLY A 12 6.62 16.93 -5.52
C GLY A 12 5.13 16.82 -5.20
N GLU A 13 4.26 17.04 -6.17
CA GLU A 13 2.79 17.00 -5.99
C GLU A 13 2.27 15.61 -5.56
N TYR A 14 2.94 14.57 -6.03
CA TYR A 14 2.63 13.17 -5.72
C TYR A 14 3.80 12.54 -4.98
N ILE A 15 3.49 11.65 -4.05
CA ILE A 15 4.44 10.96 -3.19
C ILE A 15 4.25 9.46 -3.39
N LEU A 16 5.25 8.80 -3.96
CA LEU A 16 5.31 7.34 -4.04
C LEU A 16 5.92 6.79 -2.74
N ILE A 17 5.22 5.88 -2.08
CA ILE A 17 5.68 5.19 -0.88
C ILE A 17 6.05 3.75 -1.25
N LEU A 18 7.28 3.37 -0.89
CA LEU A 18 7.82 2.03 -1.04
C LEU A 18 8.62 1.68 0.22
N ASP A 19 8.39 0.48 0.76
CA ASP A 19 9.30 -0.08 1.75
C ASP A 19 10.66 -0.41 1.12
N CYS A 20 11.68 -0.56 1.96
CA CYS A 20 13.06 -0.79 1.53
C CYS A 20 13.28 -2.11 0.76
N ASP A 21 12.37 -3.06 0.89
CA ASP A 21 12.39 -4.35 0.20
C ASP A 21 11.50 -4.39 -1.04
N HIS A 22 10.63 -3.40 -1.26
CA HIS A 22 9.75 -3.32 -2.42
C HIS A 22 10.44 -2.67 -3.62
N ILE A 23 10.76 -3.49 -4.62
CA ILE A 23 11.42 -3.06 -5.86
C ILE A 23 10.35 -2.76 -6.92
N PRO A 24 10.19 -1.50 -7.35
CA PRO A 24 9.19 -1.13 -8.35
C PRO A 24 9.62 -1.54 -9.75
N THR A 25 8.63 -1.85 -10.59
CA THR A 25 8.83 -2.00 -12.05
C THR A 25 9.05 -0.63 -12.69
N ARG A 26 9.73 -0.61 -13.84
CA ARG A 26 9.93 0.62 -14.63
C ARG A 26 8.62 1.33 -15.01
N ALA A 27 7.52 0.58 -15.09
CA ALA A 27 6.22 1.06 -15.54
C ALA A 27 5.32 1.57 -14.41
N PHE A 28 5.78 1.52 -13.14
CA PHE A 28 4.95 1.81 -11.97
C PHE A 28 4.15 3.11 -12.14
N LEU A 29 4.84 4.23 -12.33
CA LEU A 29 4.20 5.55 -12.45
C LEU A 29 3.41 5.68 -13.76
N GLN A 30 3.91 5.10 -14.87
CA GLN A 30 3.27 5.20 -16.18
C GLN A 30 1.88 4.56 -16.19
N ILE A 31 1.71 3.46 -15.46
CA ILE A 31 0.46 2.70 -15.40
C ILE A 31 -0.49 3.29 -14.35
N SER A 32 0.02 3.73 -13.19
CA SER A 32 -0.82 4.13 -12.04
C SER A 32 -1.24 5.59 -12.03
N MET A 33 -0.39 6.52 -12.51
CA MET A 33 -0.61 7.97 -12.33
C MET A 33 -1.79 8.54 -13.11
N GLY A 34 -2.16 7.93 -14.24
CA GLY A 34 -3.17 8.48 -15.16
C GLY A 34 -4.50 8.79 -14.47
N TRP A 35 -4.96 7.88 -13.60
CA TRP A 35 -6.21 8.06 -12.84
C TRP A 35 -6.18 9.24 -11.88
N MET A 36 -5.06 9.47 -11.20
CA MET A 36 -4.91 10.59 -10.27
C MET A 36 -4.79 11.94 -11.00
N VAL A 37 -4.30 11.93 -12.24
CA VAL A 37 -4.24 13.13 -13.09
C VAL A 37 -5.64 13.49 -13.59
N GLU A 38 -6.40 12.50 -14.04
CA GLU A 38 -7.77 12.67 -14.53
C GLU A 38 -8.72 13.10 -13.40
N ASP A 39 -8.76 12.33 -12.31
CA ASP A 39 -9.59 12.65 -11.15
C ASP A 39 -8.78 13.29 -10.02
N LYS A 40 -8.94 14.60 -9.90
CA LYS A 40 -8.31 15.42 -8.87
C LYS A 40 -8.77 15.08 -7.46
N LYS A 41 -9.85 14.33 -7.25
CA LYS A 41 -10.32 13.87 -5.92
C LYS A 41 -9.62 12.61 -5.45
N ILE A 42 -8.96 11.85 -6.33
CA ILE A 42 -8.20 10.68 -5.90
C ILE A 42 -6.96 11.17 -5.15
N ALA A 43 -6.91 10.87 -3.85
CA ALA A 43 -5.78 11.17 -2.97
C ALA A 43 -4.82 10.00 -2.83
N LEU A 44 -5.29 8.77 -3.05
CA LEU A 44 -4.53 7.54 -2.87
C LEU A 44 -4.75 6.61 -4.07
N MET A 45 -3.67 6.15 -4.68
CA MET A 45 -3.67 5.04 -5.63
C MET A 45 -2.84 3.90 -5.05
N GLN A 46 -3.50 2.81 -4.64
CA GLN A 46 -2.86 1.62 -4.08
C GLN A 46 -2.70 0.53 -5.15
N THR A 47 -1.56 -0.16 -5.13
CA THR A 47 -1.30 -1.34 -5.97
C THR A 47 -1.05 -2.58 -5.08
N PRO A 48 -1.28 -3.82 -5.57
CA PRO A 48 -1.01 -5.05 -4.84
C PRO A 48 0.40 -5.12 -4.25
N HIS A 49 0.53 -5.64 -3.03
CA HIS A 49 1.82 -6.16 -2.57
C HIS A 49 2.03 -7.54 -3.18
N HIS A 50 3.08 -7.65 -3.99
CA HIS A 50 3.51 -8.93 -4.57
C HIS A 50 4.86 -9.31 -3.98
N PHE A 51 5.04 -10.55 -3.58
CA PHE A 51 6.28 -11.05 -3.00
C PHE A 51 6.91 -12.08 -3.93
N TYR A 52 8.20 -11.90 -4.26
CA TYR A 52 8.92 -12.85 -5.10
C TYR A 52 9.52 -14.01 -4.29
N SER A 53 9.69 -13.84 -2.98
CA SER A 53 10.10 -14.89 -2.06
C SER A 53 8.87 -15.54 -1.39
N PRO A 54 8.88 -16.87 -1.18
CA PRO A 54 7.80 -17.57 -0.50
C PRO A 54 7.83 -17.27 1.00
N ASP A 55 6.65 -17.03 1.59
CA ASP A 55 6.50 -16.93 3.03
C ASP A 55 6.73 -18.30 3.72
N PRO A 56 6.86 -18.35 5.07
CA PRO A 56 7.17 -19.58 5.77
C PRO A 56 6.10 -20.68 5.61
N PHE A 57 4.82 -20.34 5.43
CA PHE A 57 3.78 -21.34 5.18
C PHE A 57 3.92 -21.90 3.77
N GLN A 58 4.11 -21.04 2.78
CA GLN A 58 4.30 -21.47 1.40
C GLN A 58 5.55 -22.34 1.24
N ARG A 59 6.63 -22.02 1.95
CA ARG A 59 7.89 -22.75 1.88
C ARG A 59 7.91 -24.05 2.69
N ASN A 60 7.30 -24.05 3.88
CA ASN A 60 7.46 -25.17 4.83
C ASN A 60 6.34 -26.22 4.75
N LEU A 61 5.18 -25.91 4.14
CA LEU A 61 4.08 -26.86 3.99
C LEU A 61 4.14 -27.61 2.65
N ALA A 62 3.80 -28.90 2.67
CA ALA A 62 3.85 -29.77 1.49
C ALA A 62 3.01 -29.27 0.29
N VAL A 63 1.91 -28.55 0.58
CA VAL A 63 1.02 -27.98 -0.45
C VAL A 63 1.34 -26.52 -0.79
N GLY A 64 2.29 -25.88 -0.09
CA GLY A 64 2.47 -24.44 -0.09
C GLY A 64 2.65 -23.84 -1.48
N TYR A 65 3.54 -24.37 -2.31
CA TYR A 65 3.76 -23.87 -3.69
C TYR A 65 2.58 -24.10 -4.65
N ARG A 66 1.61 -24.96 -4.31
CA ARG A 66 0.39 -25.19 -5.10
C ARG A 66 -0.79 -24.34 -4.63
N THR A 67 -0.66 -23.73 -3.45
CA THR A 67 -1.67 -22.86 -2.88
C THR A 67 -1.30 -21.40 -3.17
N PRO A 68 -2.23 -20.56 -3.61
CA PRO A 68 -1.98 -19.13 -3.73
C PRO A 68 -1.50 -18.53 -2.39
N PRO A 69 -0.57 -17.57 -2.40
CA PRO A 69 -0.14 -16.88 -1.19
C PRO A 69 -1.33 -16.22 -0.49
N GLU A 70 -1.26 -16.13 0.85
CA GLU A 70 -2.34 -15.56 1.67
C GLU A 70 -2.75 -14.15 1.22
N GLY A 71 -1.78 -13.32 0.85
CA GLY A 71 -2.01 -11.94 0.40
C GLY A 71 -2.89 -11.84 -0.84
N ASN A 72 -3.01 -12.90 -1.65
CA ASN A 72 -3.87 -12.90 -2.85
C ASN A 72 -5.35 -12.77 -2.52
N LEU A 73 -5.79 -13.18 -1.32
CA LEU A 73 -7.18 -12.95 -0.92
C LEU A 73 -7.44 -11.44 -0.76
N PHE A 74 -6.56 -10.75 -0.03
CA PHE A 74 -6.72 -9.33 0.27
C PHE A 74 -6.44 -8.44 -0.95
N TYR A 75 -5.26 -8.59 -1.57
CA TYR A 75 -4.86 -7.80 -2.75
C TYR A 75 -5.46 -8.32 -4.07
N GLY A 76 -6.11 -9.47 -4.05
CA GLY A 76 -6.94 -9.91 -5.16
C GLY A 76 -8.36 -9.42 -4.95
N VAL A 77 -9.17 -10.23 -4.30
CA VAL A 77 -10.64 -10.08 -4.28
C VAL A 77 -11.08 -8.91 -3.40
N ILE A 78 -10.52 -8.77 -2.20
CA ILE A 78 -11.06 -7.85 -1.18
C ILE A 78 -10.80 -6.38 -1.55
N GLN A 79 -9.55 -6.00 -1.86
CA GLN A 79 -9.20 -4.60 -2.14
C GLN A 79 -9.93 -4.05 -3.37
N ASP A 80 -10.02 -4.84 -4.43
CA ASP A 80 -10.79 -4.49 -5.62
C ASP A 80 -12.30 -4.38 -5.33
N GLY A 81 -12.82 -5.23 -4.43
CA GLY A 81 -14.20 -5.11 -3.96
C GLY A 81 -14.43 -3.87 -3.09
N ASN A 82 -13.44 -3.46 -2.29
CA ASN A 82 -13.50 -2.24 -1.49
C ASN A 82 -13.41 -0.99 -2.38
N ASP A 83 -12.64 -1.07 -3.47
CA ASP A 83 -12.50 0.03 -4.42
C ASP A 83 -13.83 0.44 -5.05
N PHE A 84 -14.72 -0.52 -5.31
CA PHE A 84 -16.09 -0.25 -5.77
C PHE A 84 -16.86 0.69 -4.83
N TRP A 85 -16.52 0.70 -3.53
CA TRP A 85 -17.15 1.53 -2.51
C TRP A 85 -16.32 2.75 -2.11
N ASP A 86 -15.31 3.14 -2.91
CA ASP A 86 -14.36 4.22 -2.56
C ASP A 86 -13.75 3.96 -1.17
N ALA A 87 -13.34 2.72 -0.90
CA ALA A 87 -12.88 2.24 0.40
C ALA A 87 -11.53 1.51 0.34
N THR A 88 -10.73 1.83 -0.67
CA THR A 88 -9.39 1.25 -0.83
C THR A 88 -8.48 1.63 0.34
N PHE A 89 -7.84 0.63 0.95
CA PHE A 89 -6.93 0.85 2.08
C PHE A 89 -5.55 1.29 1.59
N PHE A 90 -4.91 2.19 2.34
CA PHE A 90 -3.48 2.41 2.23
C PHE A 90 -2.75 1.35 3.06
N CYS A 91 -1.87 0.57 2.41
CA CYS A 91 -1.18 -0.56 3.00
C CYS A 91 0.32 -0.28 3.27
N GLY A 92 0.68 0.98 3.51
CA GLY A 92 2.04 1.37 3.90
C GLY A 92 3.10 1.37 2.79
N SER A 93 2.88 0.67 1.69
CA SER A 93 3.80 0.58 0.54
C SER A 93 3.05 0.34 -0.77
N CYS A 94 3.74 0.49 -1.90
CA CYS A 94 3.21 0.32 -3.24
C CYS A 94 2.02 1.24 -3.54
N ALA A 95 2.10 2.48 -3.04
CA ALA A 95 1.02 3.45 -3.13
C ALA A 95 1.53 4.84 -3.52
N ILE A 96 0.71 5.56 -4.28
CA ILE A 96 0.93 6.97 -4.61
C ILE A 96 -0.09 7.81 -3.86
N LEU A 97 0.40 8.83 -3.17
CA LEU A 97 -0.43 9.76 -2.42
C LEU A 97 -0.32 11.17 -2.99
N ARG A 98 -1.43 11.89 -3.00
CA ARG A 98 -1.45 13.31 -3.33
C ARG A 98 -0.98 14.12 -2.13
N ARG A 99 0.09 14.89 -2.28
CA ARG A 99 0.66 15.73 -1.21
C ARG A 99 -0.38 16.63 -0.56
N LYS A 100 -1.18 17.32 -1.38
CA LYS A 100 -2.23 18.23 -0.90
C LYS A 100 -3.19 17.55 0.08
N ALA A 101 -3.61 16.32 -0.21
CA ALA A 101 -4.51 15.57 0.67
C ALA A 101 -3.84 15.23 2.01
N ILE A 102 -2.54 14.89 1.98
CA ILE A 102 -1.74 14.64 3.18
C ILE A 102 -1.56 15.92 4.01
N GLU A 103 -1.27 17.05 3.37
CA GLU A 103 -1.12 18.34 4.07
C GLU A 103 -2.43 18.80 4.72
N GLU A 104 -3.57 18.59 4.07
CA GLU A 104 -4.90 18.94 4.61
C GLU A 104 -5.30 18.13 5.86
N ILE A 105 -4.70 16.95 6.06
CA ILE A 105 -4.89 16.13 7.26
C ILE A 105 -3.77 16.31 8.29
N ASN A 106 -2.89 17.30 8.10
CA ASN A 106 -1.73 17.60 8.94
C ASN A 106 -0.63 16.51 8.92
N GLY A 107 -0.46 15.83 7.78
CA GLY A 107 0.54 14.79 7.58
C GLY A 107 0.02 13.37 7.80
N PHE A 108 0.93 12.39 7.67
CA PHE A 108 0.67 11.00 8.01
C PHE A 108 0.33 10.85 9.49
N ALA A 109 -0.63 9.98 9.81
CA ALA A 109 -1.02 9.67 11.18
C ALA A 109 0.16 9.10 11.99
N THR A 110 0.20 9.36 13.28
CA THR A 110 1.30 8.91 14.18
C THR A 110 0.79 8.32 15.49
N GLU A 111 -0.52 8.27 15.69
CA GLU A 111 -1.15 7.90 16.96
C GLU A 111 -1.43 6.39 17.08
N THR A 112 -1.25 5.63 16.00
CA THR A 112 -1.50 4.18 15.94
C THR A 112 -0.33 3.47 15.26
N VAL A 113 -0.19 2.16 15.51
CA VAL A 113 0.78 1.28 14.85
C VAL A 113 0.42 1.03 13.38
N THR A 114 -0.86 1.23 13.02
CA THR A 114 -1.40 1.14 11.65
C THR A 114 -1.62 2.54 11.06
N GLU A 115 -0.54 3.32 11.04
CA GLU A 115 -0.50 4.70 10.56
C GLU A 115 -1.02 4.88 9.14
N ASP A 116 -0.86 3.85 8.30
CA ASP A 116 -1.27 3.81 6.90
C ASP A 116 -2.79 3.84 6.74
N ALA A 117 -3.49 2.86 7.30
CA ALA A 117 -4.95 2.77 7.24
C ALA A 117 -5.61 4.00 7.88
N HIS A 118 -5.05 4.50 9.00
CA HIS A 118 -5.55 5.70 9.64
C HIS A 118 -5.35 6.96 8.78
N THR A 119 -4.23 7.07 8.05
CA THR A 119 -3.99 8.16 7.10
C THR A 119 -5.03 8.16 5.98
N ALA A 120 -5.33 6.99 5.38
CA ALA A 120 -6.38 6.87 4.36
C ALA A 120 -7.75 7.31 4.87
N LEU A 121 -8.14 6.87 6.08
CA LEU A 121 -9.39 7.26 6.71
C LEU A 121 -9.48 8.78 6.93
N ARG A 122 -8.39 9.42 7.35
CA ARG A 122 -8.37 10.89 7.52
C ARG A 122 -8.59 11.63 6.21
N MET A 123 -7.98 11.17 5.11
CA MET A 123 -8.19 11.74 3.78
C MET A 123 -9.64 11.57 3.34
N GLN A 124 -10.22 10.38 3.49
CA GLN A 124 -11.62 10.11 3.15
C GLN A 124 -12.60 10.96 3.96
N ARG A 125 -12.36 11.16 5.26
CA ARG A 125 -13.17 12.06 6.10
C ARG A 125 -13.11 13.53 5.66
N ARG A 126 -12.12 13.92 4.86
CA ARG A 126 -12.00 15.26 4.24
C ARG A 126 -12.61 15.32 2.83
N GLY A 127 -13.21 14.23 2.35
CA GLY A 127 -13.88 14.15 1.05
C GLY A 127 -12.97 13.75 -0.11
N TRP A 128 -11.77 13.25 0.17
CA TRP A 128 -10.88 12.66 -0.83
C TRP A 128 -11.25 11.20 -1.11
N SER A 129 -11.10 10.77 -2.35
CA SER A 129 -11.33 9.39 -2.78
C SER A 129 -10.04 8.56 -2.75
N THR A 130 -10.17 7.25 -2.64
CA THR A 130 -9.10 6.26 -2.71
C THR A 130 -9.36 5.30 -3.86
N ALA A 131 -8.30 4.87 -4.53
CA ALA A 131 -8.38 4.04 -5.73
C ALA A 131 -7.43 2.84 -5.64
N TYR A 132 -7.86 1.71 -6.18
CA TYR A 132 -7.07 0.48 -6.26
C TYR A 132 -6.82 0.09 -7.71
N MET A 133 -5.59 -0.27 -8.01
CA MET A 133 -5.23 -0.87 -9.30
C MET A 133 -4.68 -2.25 -9.08
N ARG A 134 -5.45 -3.29 -9.43
CA ARG A 134 -5.08 -4.71 -9.29
C ARG A 134 -4.03 -5.16 -10.33
N ILE A 135 -2.92 -4.43 -10.42
CA ILE A 135 -1.76 -4.76 -11.25
C ILE A 135 -0.53 -4.75 -10.33
N PRO A 136 0.15 -5.89 -10.14
CA PRO A 136 1.41 -5.92 -9.40
C PRO A 136 2.47 -5.06 -10.10
N LEU A 137 2.85 -3.93 -9.49
CA LEU A 137 3.81 -2.98 -10.06
C LEU A 137 5.11 -2.88 -9.26
N ALA A 138 5.20 -3.54 -8.11
CA ALA A 138 6.43 -3.69 -7.33
C ALA A 138 6.48 -5.11 -6.74
N SER A 139 7.68 -5.56 -6.37
CA SER A 139 7.87 -6.85 -5.71
C SER A 139 8.74 -6.74 -4.46
N GLY A 140 8.21 -7.23 -3.34
CA GLY A 140 8.83 -7.22 -2.01
C GLY A 140 9.39 -8.57 -1.56
N LEU A 141 9.98 -8.57 -0.35
CA LEU A 141 10.45 -9.79 0.32
C LEU A 141 9.42 -10.26 1.34
N ALA A 142 8.97 -11.50 1.23
CA ALA A 142 8.25 -12.15 2.30
C ALA A 142 9.17 -12.42 3.51
N THR A 143 8.57 -12.49 4.71
CA THR A 143 9.30 -12.79 5.94
C THR A 143 10.03 -14.13 5.85
N GLU A 144 11.32 -14.15 6.17
CA GLU A 144 12.12 -15.35 6.01
C GLU A 144 11.81 -16.43 7.05
N ARG A 145 11.50 -16.09 8.31
CA ARG A 145 11.33 -17.04 9.42
C ARG A 145 9.89 -17.04 9.95
N LEU A 146 9.42 -18.18 10.43
CA LEU A 146 8.06 -18.29 10.99
C LEU A 146 7.85 -17.34 12.19
N VAL A 147 8.86 -17.19 13.06
CA VAL A 147 8.76 -16.29 14.22
C VAL A 147 8.62 -14.82 13.81
N THR A 148 9.31 -14.39 12.74
CA THR A 148 9.20 -13.02 12.24
C THR A 148 7.87 -12.82 11.50
N HIS A 149 7.38 -13.85 10.81
CA HIS A 149 6.05 -13.85 10.20
C HIS A 149 4.94 -13.66 11.24
N ILE A 150 4.93 -14.44 12.32
CA ILE A 150 3.96 -14.31 13.41
C ILE A 150 4.04 -12.92 14.04
N GLY A 151 5.25 -12.45 14.35
CA GLY A 151 5.44 -11.11 14.93
C GLY A 151 4.98 -9.97 14.01
N GLN A 152 5.07 -10.14 12.68
CA GLN A 152 4.49 -9.19 11.73
C GLN A 152 2.97 -9.18 11.82
N ARG A 153 2.32 -10.36 11.78
CA ARG A 153 0.84 -10.46 11.80
C ARG A 153 0.22 -10.07 13.13
N MET A 154 0.94 -10.19 14.25
CA MET A 154 0.47 -9.71 15.54
C MET A 154 0.45 -8.18 15.67
N ARG A 155 1.24 -7.47 14.84
CA ARG A 155 1.25 -6.00 14.83
C ARG A 155 0.14 -5.42 13.96
N TRP A 156 -0.31 -6.19 12.96
CA TRP A 156 -1.43 -5.86 12.09
C TRP A 156 -2.75 -6.11 12.81
#